data_AF-A0A7W4J5N1-F1
#
_entry.id   AF-A0A7W4J5N1-F1
#
_cell.length_a   1.000
_cell.length_b   1.000
_cell.length_c   1.000
_cell.angle_alpha   90.00
_cell.angle_beta   90.00
_cell.angle_gamma   90.00
#
_symmetry.space_group_name_H-M   'P 1'
#
loop_
_entity.id
_entity.type
_entity.pdbx_description
1 polymer ?
#
loop_
_entity_poly.entity_id
_entity_poly.type
_entity_poly.pdbx_seq_one_letter_code
_entity_poly.pdbx_strand_id
1 'polypeptide(L)'
;MSTEQNVTGPSLRARFQAVEDERRRSWAPDALAINANQRARLVREHGDQPHVGIGDVLPAATLTRIDGQPVALDALVANGPAVLVFFRFATCPACNIALPYYRDTLWPALKDARIPLVAISPQPIGALGDIATRHDLPFPVLSDTGLALSRALGLTYVFDTPSRHAAEAKGGTSEALNGTASWELPKPSVIVIGPGRVVRFADISPDWMDRTETPAILAALDLSPSAKERHHAA
;
A
#
# COMPACT_ATOMS: atom_id res chain seq x y z
N MET A 1 14.46 -30.64 3.90
CA MET A 1 14.88 -30.12 2.57
C MET A 1 14.11 -28.84 2.34
N SER A 2 14.68 -27.72 2.79
CA SER A 2 14.03 -26.40 2.71
C SER A 2 14.44 -25.76 1.40
N THR A 3 13.47 -25.53 0.51
CA THR A 3 13.67 -24.79 -0.74
C THR A 3 14.04 -23.34 -0.43
N GLU A 4 15.29 -22.99 -0.70
CA GLU A 4 15.77 -21.61 -0.75
C GLU A 4 15.08 -20.88 -1.91
N GLN A 5 14.10 -20.03 -1.60
CA GLN A 5 13.60 -19.08 -2.59
C GLN A 5 14.51 -17.86 -2.60
N ASN A 6 15.22 -17.73 -3.72
CA ASN A 6 16.08 -16.62 -4.07
C ASN A 6 15.20 -15.50 -4.63
N VAL A 7 15.07 -14.36 -3.96
CA VAL A 7 14.19 -13.28 -4.42
C VAL A 7 14.92 -12.45 -5.48
N THR A 8 15.10 -13.06 -6.66
CA THR A 8 15.71 -12.46 -7.86
C THR A 8 14.63 -12.11 -8.89
N GLY A 9 13.51 -11.59 -8.42
CA GLY A 9 12.38 -11.20 -9.27
C GLY A 9 12.52 -9.77 -9.82
N PRO A 10 11.72 -9.40 -10.83
CA PRO A 10 11.68 -8.02 -11.33
C PRO A 10 11.25 -7.05 -10.22
N SER A 11 11.76 -5.82 -10.30
CA SER A 11 11.38 -4.70 -9.42
C SER A 11 9.88 -4.43 -9.49
N LEU A 12 9.32 -3.75 -8.48
CA LEU A 12 7.90 -3.43 -8.47
C LEU A 12 7.54 -2.55 -9.67
N ARG A 13 8.39 -1.58 -10.00
CA ARG A 13 8.27 -0.72 -11.18
C ARG A 13 8.25 -1.52 -12.48
N ALA A 14 9.14 -2.52 -12.64
CA ALA A 14 9.14 -3.38 -13.82
C ALA A 14 7.86 -4.22 -13.94
N ARG A 15 7.34 -4.74 -12.81
CA ARG A 15 6.04 -5.44 -12.78
C ARG A 15 4.89 -4.53 -13.19
N PHE A 16 4.91 -3.27 -12.76
CA PHE A 16 3.90 -2.28 -13.15
C PHE A 16 4.00 -1.87 -14.62
N GLN A 17 5.21 -1.69 -15.15
CA GLN A 17 5.42 -1.43 -16.57
C GLN A 17 4.83 -2.54 -17.45
N ALA A 18 5.07 -3.81 -17.10
CA ALA A 18 4.49 -4.94 -17.84
C ALA A 18 2.95 -4.91 -17.86
N VAL A 19 2.32 -4.53 -16.75
CA VAL A 19 0.86 -4.39 -16.68
C VAL A 19 0.36 -3.18 -17.47
N GLU A 20 1.08 -2.06 -17.46
CA GLU A 20 0.75 -0.91 -18.29
C GLU A 20 0.88 -1.22 -19.79
N ASP A 21 1.91 -1.99 -20.19
CA ASP A 21 2.08 -2.48 -21.57
C ASP A 21 0.95 -3.41 -22.00
N GLU A 22 0.51 -4.30 -21.11
CA GLU A 22 -0.66 -5.14 -21.37
C GLU A 22 -1.94 -4.31 -21.50
N ARG A 23 -2.18 -3.35 -20.60
CA ARG A 23 -3.36 -2.46 -20.67
C ARG A 23 -3.38 -1.65 -21.96
N ARG A 24 -2.24 -1.12 -22.41
CA ARG A 24 -2.13 -0.41 -23.69
C ARG A 24 -2.54 -1.27 -24.88
N ARG A 25 -2.33 -2.59 -24.81
CA ARG A 25 -2.69 -3.54 -25.86
C ARG A 25 -4.13 -4.03 -25.78
N SER A 26 -4.68 -4.23 -24.58
CA SER A 26 -5.96 -4.92 -24.39
C SER A 26 -7.13 -4.04 -23.96
N TRP A 27 -6.90 -2.85 -23.41
CA TRP A 27 -8.00 -2.00 -22.96
C TRP A 27 -8.58 -1.15 -24.08
N ALA A 28 -9.89 -0.89 -23.99
CA ALA A 28 -10.52 0.12 -24.82
C ALA A 28 -9.87 1.51 -24.57
N PRO A 29 -9.64 2.33 -25.61
CA PRO A 29 -8.98 3.62 -25.48
C PRO A 29 -9.58 4.52 -24.39
N ASP A 30 -10.90 4.60 -24.29
CA ASP A 30 -11.58 5.42 -23.29
C ASP A 30 -11.34 4.93 -21.86
N ALA A 31 -11.36 3.61 -21.64
CA ALA A 31 -11.09 3.04 -20.33
C ALA A 31 -9.63 3.29 -19.90
N LEU A 32 -8.69 3.21 -20.84
CA LEU A 32 -7.29 3.55 -20.60
C LEU A 32 -7.12 5.04 -20.28
N ALA A 33 -7.78 5.92 -21.05
CA ALA A 33 -7.73 7.36 -20.85
C ALA A 33 -8.31 7.79 -19.49
N ILE A 34 -9.47 7.23 -19.09
CA ILE A 34 -10.07 7.50 -17.77
C ILE A 34 -9.07 7.17 -16.65
N ASN A 35 -8.45 5.99 -16.71
CA ASN A 35 -7.47 5.58 -15.70
C ASN A 35 -6.22 6.47 -15.69
N ALA A 36 -5.66 6.78 -16.86
CA ALA A 36 -4.45 7.59 -16.99
C ALA A 36 -4.69 9.04 -16.54
N ASN A 37 -5.84 9.62 -16.93
CA ASN A 37 -6.18 11.01 -16.60
C ASN A 37 -6.36 11.20 -15.09
N GLN A 38 -7.01 10.26 -14.40
CA GLN A 38 -7.15 10.33 -12.96
C GLN A 38 -5.78 10.31 -12.27
N ARG A 39 -4.89 9.39 -12.65
CA ARG A 39 -3.53 9.32 -12.09
C ARG A 39 -2.75 10.60 -12.33
N ALA A 40 -2.73 11.08 -13.57
CA ALA A 40 -2.02 12.29 -13.94
C ALA A 40 -2.56 13.51 -13.17
N ARG A 41 -3.87 13.56 -12.91
CA ARG A 41 -4.48 14.59 -12.06
C ARG A 41 -3.97 14.51 -10.63
N LEU A 42 -3.98 13.33 -10.01
CA LEU A 42 -3.48 13.14 -8.65
C LEU A 42 -2.01 13.51 -8.50
N VAL A 43 -1.18 13.20 -9.50
CA VAL A 43 0.24 13.61 -9.52
C VAL A 43 0.38 15.12 -9.55
N ARG A 44 -0.37 15.82 -10.41
CA ARG A 44 -0.33 17.29 -10.50
C ARG A 44 -0.78 17.96 -9.20
N GLU A 45 -1.83 17.44 -8.58
CA GLU A 45 -2.45 18.02 -7.39
C GLU A 45 -1.78 17.58 -6.08
N HIS A 46 -0.78 16.69 -6.12
CA HIS A 46 -0.24 16.08 -4.90
C HIS A 46 0.31 17.12 -3.91
N GLY A 47 0.99 18.15 -4.42
CA GLY A 47 1.59 19.21 -3.62
C GLY A 47 0.59 20.25 -3.10
N ASP A 48 -0.67 20.21 -3.53
CA ASP A 48 -1.67 21.22 -3.19
C ASP A 48 -2.25 21.04 -1.78
N GLN A 49 -2.02 19.88 -1.18
CA GLN A 49 -2.52 19.54 0.16
C GLN A 49 -1.38 19.08 1.08
N PRO A 50 -1.41 19.51 2.35
CA PRO A 50 -0.45 19.02 3.33
C PRO A 50 -0.63 17.52 3.49
N HIS A 51 0.49 16.84 3.64
CA HIS A 51 0.57 15.42 3.88
C HIS A 51 1.67 15.15 4.88
N VAL A 52 1.58 13.99 5.50
CA VAL A 52 2.56 13.54 6.48
C VAL A 52 3.98 13.53 5.89
N GLY A 53 4.93 14.08 6.64
CA GLY A 53 6.36 14.11 6.30
C GLY A 53 7.24 13.53 7.40
N ILE A 54 8.54 13.46 7.12
CA ILE A 54 9.56 13.03 8.09
C ILE A 54 9.56 13.99 9.29
N GLY A 55 9.61 13.44 10.49
CA GLY A 55 9.59 14.20 11.75
C GLY A 55 8.20 14.46 12.32
N ASP A 56 7.14 14.30 11.53
CA ASP A 56 5.77 14.42 12.03
C ASP A 56 5.44 13.32 13.04
N VAL A 57 4.55 13.62 13.97
CA VAL A 57 4.00 12.65 14.92
C VAL A 57 2.63 12.22 14.43
N LEU A 58 2.45 10.93 14.15
CA LEU A 58 1.13 10.44 13.75
C LEU A 58 0.14 10.55 14.93
N PRO A 59 -1.14 10.84 14.65
CA PRO A 59 -2.16 10.85 15.68
C PRO A 59 -2.27 9.46 16.33
N ALA A 60 -2.76 9.43 17.57
CA ALA A 60 -3.18 8.18 18.18
C ALA A 60 -4.29 7.57 17.31
N ALA A 61 -4.10 6.34 16.87
CA ALA A 61 -5.06 5.64 16.05
C ALA A 61 -5.08 4.15 16.41
N THR A 62 -6.28 3.57 16.33
CA THR A 62 -6.53 2.15 16.51
C THR A 62 -7.19 1.64 15.25
N LEU A 63 -6.54 0.70 14.59
CA LEU A 63 -7.03 0.04 13.39
C LEU A 63 -7.65 -1.31 13.77
N THR A 64 -8.42 -1.90 12.88
CA THR A 64 -9.08 -3.19 13.14
C THR A 64 -8.45 -4.30 12.31
N ARG A 65 -7.97 -5.36 12.94
CA ARG A 65 -7.44 -6.54 12.24
C ARG A 65 -8.58 -7.38 11.65
N ILE A 66 -8.25 -8.25 10.69
CA ILE A 66 -9.22 -9.11 10.00
C ILE A 66 -10.01 -10.08 10.90
N ASP A 67 -9.60 -10.30 12.15
CA ASP A 67 -10.35 -11.08 13.14
C ASP A 67 -11.13 -10.21 14.14
N GLY A 68 -11.26 -8.91 13.85
CA GLY A 68 -11.98 -7.93 14.66
C GLY A 68 -11.16 -7.34 15.81
N GLN A 69 -9.94 -7.82 16.06
CA GLN A 69 -9.14 -7.31 17.18
C GLN A 69 -8.56 -5.92 16.89
N PRO A 70 -8.58 -4.99 17.86
CA PRO A 70 -7.99 -3.67 17.70
C PRO A 70 -6.46 -3.74 17.70
N VAL A 71 -5.82 -2.88 16.90
CA VAL A 71 -4.37 -2.71 16.83
C VAL A 71 -4.06 -1.22 16.91
N ALA A 72 -3.52 -0.77 18.05
CA ALA A 72 -3.08 0.61 18.24
C ALA A 72 -1.71 0.85 17.59
N LEU A 73 -1.50 2.02 16.99
CA LEU A 73 -0.19 2.38 16.42
C LEU A 73 0.92 2.34 17.48
N ASP A 74 0.63 2.74 18.72
CA ASP A 74 1.60 2.69 19.82
C ASP A 74 2.08 1.27 20.13
N ALA A 75 1.21 0.26 19.96
CA ALA A 75 1.58 -1.13 20.14
C ALA A 75 2.55 -1.62 19.04
N LEU A 76 2.44 -1.10 17.82
CA LEU A 76 3.35 -1.42 16.71
C LEU A 76 4.75 -0.87 16.95
N VAL A 77 4.87 0.28 17.62
CA VAL A 77 6.18 0.95 17.85
C VAL A 77 6.74 0.76 19.26
N ALA A 78 6.10 -0.10 20.08
CA ALA A 78 6.50 -0.33 21.46
C ALA A 78 7.95 -0.85 21.60
N ASN A 79 8.43 -1.60 20.60
CA ASN A 79 9.75 -2.24 20.62
C ASN A 79 10.71 -1.71 19.54
N GLY A 80 10.36 -0.62 18.86
CA GLY A 80 11.16 -0.09 17.76
C GLY A 80 10.32 0.51 16.63
N PRO A 81 10.86 0.59 15.40
CA PRO A 81 10.11 1.08 14.26
C PRO A 81 9.07 0.06 13.77
N ALA A 82 8.11 0.55 12.99
CA ALA A 82 7.13 -0.25 12.24
C ALA A 82 6.92 0.33 10.84
N VAL A 83 6.58 -0.53 9.88
CA VAL A 83 6.29 -0.17 8.48
C VAL A 83 4.79 -0.28 8.23
N LEU A 84 4.20 0.81 7.75
CA LEU A 84 2.80 0.91 7.38
C LEU A 84 2.68 1.00 5.86
N VAL A 85 1.98 0.06 5.22
CA VAL A 85 1.73 0.05 3.77
C VAL A 85 0.26 0.33 3.52
N PHE A 86 -0.07 1.54 3.10
CA PHE A 86 -1.42 1.92 2.71
C PHE A 86 -1.70 1.43 1.28
N PHE A 87 -2.86 0.83 1.06
CA PHE A 87 -3.28 0.35 -0.25
C PHE A 87 -4.74 0.67 -0.52
N ARG A 88 -5.10 0.74 -1.81
CA ARG A 88 -6.40 1.21 -2.27
C ARG A 88 -7.54 0.26 -1.87
N PHE A 89 -7.54 -0.96 -2.43
CA PHE A 89 -8.57 -1.96 -2.19
C PHE A 89 -8.12 -3.36 -2.68
N ALA A 90 -8.80 -4.39 -2.21
CA ALA A 90 -8.49 -5.81 -2.29
C ALA A 90 -8.49 -6.38 -3.71
N THR A 91 -9.29 -5.81 -4.60
CA THR A 91 -9.38 -6.20 -6.03
C THR A 91 -8.63 -5.24 -6.95
N CYS A 92 -7.91 -4.26 -6.39
CA CYS A 92 -7.11 -3.32 -7.19
C CYS A 92 -5.95 -4.07 -7.84
N PRO A 93 -5.82 -4.10 -9.18
CA PRO A 93 -4.76 -4.86 -9.84
C PRO A 93 -3.36 -4.45 -9.39
N ALA A 94 -3.13 -3.14 -9.19
CA ALA A 94 -1.84 -2.64 -8.70
C ALA A 94 -1.52 -3.11 -7.27
N CYS A 95 -2.53 -3.18 -6.40
CA CYS A 95 -2.32 -3.67 -5.02
C CYS A 95 -2.09 -5.18 -4.98
N ASN A 96 -2.74 -5.94 -5.88
CA ASN A 96 -2.53 -7.38 -6.04
C ASN A 96 -1.13 -7.73 -6.61
N ILE A 97 -0.36 -6.74 -7.06
CA ILE A 97 1.04 -6.89 -7.46
C ILE A 97 1.98 -6.42 -6.33
N ALA A 98 1.68 -5.27 -5.72
CA ALA A 98 2.52 -4.66 -4.70
C ALA A 98 2.58 -5.47 -3.39
N LEU A 99 1.44 -5.97 -2.89
CA LEU A 99 1.45 -6.70 -1.61
C LEU A 99 2.24 -8.02 -1.67
N PRO A 100 2.09 -8.87 -2.72
CA PRO A 100 2.99 -10.01 -2.90
C PRO A 100 4.45 -9.62 -3.08
N TYR A 101 4.74 -8.52 -3.80
CA TYR A 101 6.10 -8.00 -3.91
C TYR A 101 6.70 -7.70 -2.53
N TYR A 102 5.98 -7.00 -1.65
CA TYR A 102 6.48 -6.73 -0.29
C TYR A 102 6.54 -7.99 0.59
N ARG A 103 5.60 -8.95 0.43
CA ARG A 103 5.70 -10.26 1.07
C ARG A 103 7.00 -10.96 0.70
N ASP A 104 7.36 -10.96 -0.58
CA ASP A 104 8.51 -11.71 -1.06
C ASP A 104 9.84 -10.99 -0.75
N THR A 105 9.88 -9.66 -0.91
CA THR A 105 11.13 -8.90 -0.91
C THR A 105 11.40 -8.15 0.40
N LEU A 106 10.36 -7.62 1.05
CA LEU A 106 10.50 -6.75 2.23
C LEU A 106 10.34 -7.53 3.54
N TRP A 107 9.28 -8.34 3.63
CA TRP A 107 8.91 -9.03 4.86
C TRP A 107 10.01 -9.91 5.47
N PRO A 108 10.82 -10.68 4.70
CA PRO A 108 11.86 -11.52 5.29
C PRO A 108 12.85 -10.73 6.16
N ALA A 109 13.34 -9.59 5.65
CA ALA A 109 14.27 -8.74 6.38
C ALA A 109 13.63 -8.08 7.60
N LEU A 110 12.37 -7.61 7.49
CA LEU A 110 11.65 -7.03 8.61
C LEU A 110 11.36 -8.05 9.71
N LYS A 111 10.99 -9.27 9.33
CA LYS A 111 10.75 -10.38 10.26
C LYS A 111 12.02 -10.73 11.06
N ASP A 112 13.17 -10.85 10.39
CA ASP A 112 14.44 -11.13 11.04
C ASP A 112 14.86 -10.01 12.00
N ALA A 113 14.57 -8.75 11.63
CA ALA A 113 14.79 -7.58 12.46
C ALA A 113 13.71 -7.36 13.54
N ARG A 114 12.67 -8.19 13.59
CA ARG A 114 11.49 -8.03 14.48
C ARG A 114 10.77 -6.68 14.32
N ILE A 115 10.76 -6.14 13.11
CA ILE A 115 10.08 -4.89 12.75
C ILE A 115 8.67 -5.24 12.23
N PRO A 116 7.59 -4.74 12.84
CA PRO A 116 6.24 -4.97 12.34
C PRO A 116 6.05 -4.35 10.95
N LEU A 117 5.43 -5.11 10.06
CA LEU A 117 4.87 -4.64 8.79
C LEU A 117 3.37 -4.80 8.88
N VAL A 118 2.58 -3.81 8.46
CA VAL A 118 1.13 -3.92 8.36
C VAL A 118 0.64 -3.31 7.05
N ALA A 119 -0.36 -3.94 6.43
CA ALA A 119 -1.04 -3.39 5.26
C ALA A 119 -2.38 -2.77 5.69
N ILE A 120 -2.67 -1.55 5.25
CA ILE A 120 -3.79 -0.74 5.74
C ILE A 120 -4.66 -0.29 4.56
N SER A 121 -5.97 -0.46 4.71
CA SER A 121 -6.98 -0.05 3.73
C SER A 121 -8.29 0.23 4.45
N PRO A 122 -9.18 1.10 3.94
CA PRO A 122 -10.44 1.41 4.62
C PRO A 122 -11.51 0.33 4.44
N GLN A 123 -11.21 -0.73 3.69
CA GLN A 123 -12.21 -1.70 3.29
C GLN A 123 -12.73 -2.55 4.46
N PRO A 124 -13.97 -3.06 4.35
CA PRO A 124 -14.51 -4.02 5.30
C PRO A 124 -13.61 -5.24 5.49
N ILE A 125 -13.59 -5.76 6.72
CA ILE A 125 -12.76 -6.90 7.15
C ILE A 125 -12.82 -8.09 6.20
N GLY A 126 -14.01 -8.43 5.66
CA GLY A 126 -14.15 -9.56 4.72
C GLY A 126 -13.28 -9.40 3.47
N ALA A 127 -13.32 -8.23 2.82
CA ALA A 127 -12.50 -7.95 1.64
C ALA A 127 -10.99 -7.95 1.97
N LEU A 128 -10.62 -7.48 3.16
CA LEU A 128 -9.24 -7.52 3.64
C LEU A 128 -8.77 -8.96 3.91
N GLY A 129 -9.63 -9.82 4.44
CA GLY A 129 -9.38 -11.25 4.61
C GLY A 129 -9.18 -11.97 3.27
N ASP A 130 -9.96 -11.62 2.26
CA ASP A 130 -9.84 -12.19 0.92
C ASP A 130 -8.48 -11.90 0.29
N ILE A 131 -8.00 -10.64 0.34
CA ILE A 131 -6.68 -10.31 -0.23
C ILE A 131 -5.54 -10.91 0.59
N ALA A 132 -5.68 -10.95 1.93
CA ALA A 132 -4.69 -11.60 2.81
C ALA A 132 -4.52 -13.07 2.45
N THR A 133 -5.64 -13.78 2.29
CA THR A 133 -5.67 -15.21 1.96
C THR A 133 -5.19 -15.47 0.54
N ARG A 134 -5.68 -14.70 -0.44
CA ARG A 134 -5.31 -14.85 -1.86
C ARG A 134 -3.81 -14.76 -2.11
N HIS A 135 -3.13 -13.92 -1.34
CA HIS A 135 -1.70 -13.66 -1.49
C HIS A 135 -0.86 -14.20 -0.35
N ASP A 136 -1.41 -15.04 0.53
CA ASP A 136 -0.71 -15.62 1.68
C ASP A 136 0.13 -14.57 2.43
N LEU A 137 -0.51 -13.44 2.79
CA LEU A 137 0.20 -12.32 3.40
C LEU A 137 0.58 -12.68 4.85
N PRO A 138 1.88 -12.72 5.20
CA PRO A 138 2.35 -13.18 6.51
C PRO A 138 2.34 -12.05 7.56
N PHE A 139 1.87 -10.87 7.17
CA PHE A 139 1.78 -9.69 8.01
C PHE A 139 0.31 -9.24 8.15
N PRO A 140 -0.07 -8.57 9.25
CA PRO A 140 -1.44 -8.14 9.46
C PRO A 140 -1.96 -7.22 8.35
N VAL A 141 -3.19 -7.49 7.91
CA VAL A 141 -4.01 -6.57 7.11
C VAL A 141 -5.03 -5.91 8.03
N LEU A 142 -5.08 -4.58 8.04
CA LEU A 142 -5.82 -3.78 8.98
C LEU A 142 -6.80 -2.84 8.27
N SER A 143 -8.00 -2.69 8.83
CA SER A 143 -9.02 -1.74 8.42
C SER A 143 -8.79 -0.38 9.07
N ASP A 144 -8.58 0.65 8.24
CA ASP A 144 -8.71 2.07 8.59
C ASP A 144 -10.15 2.52 8.33
N THR A 145 -11.06 2.02 9.16
CA THR A 145 -12.50 2.20 8.98
C THR A 145 -12.86 3.67 8.82
N GLY A 146 -13.52 4.01 7.72
CA GLY A 146 -13.91 5.38 7.42
C GLY A 146 -12.77 6.31 7.04
N LEU A 147 -11.58 5.79 6.71
CA LEU A 147 -10.39 6.57 6.29
C LEU A 147 -9.87 7.55 7.35
N ALA A 148 -10.10 7.29 8.63
CA ALA A 148 -9.79 8.25 9.70
C ALA A 148 -8.29 8.56 9.76
N LEU A 149 -7.45 7.53 9.77
CA LEU A 149 -5.99 7.71 9.76
C LEU A 149 -5.55 8.25 8.40
N SER A 150 -6.02 7.67 7.29
CA SER A 150 -5.64 8.09 5.95
C SER A 150 -5.91 9.56 5.68
N ARG A 151 -7.05 10.11 6.14
CA ARG A 151 -7.36 11.55 6.03
C ARG A 151 -6.47 12.40 6.92
N ALA A 152 -6.24 11.99 8.17
CA ALA A 152 -5.36 12.71 9.09
C ALA A 152 -3.92 12.84 8.56
N LEU A 153 -3.50 11.91 7.69
CA LEU A 153 -2.19 11.88 7.07
C LEU A 153 -2.13 12.54 5.67
N GLY A 154 -3.24 13.08 5.16
CA GLY A 154 -3.30 13.68 3.81
C GLY A 154 -3.17 12.67 2.67
N LEU A 155 -3.52 11.40 2.94
CA LEU A 155 -3.31 10.29 1.99
C LEU A 155 -4.49 10.06 1.06
N THR A 156 -5.64 10.70 1.26
CA THR A 156 -6.84 10.33 0.51
C THR A 156 -6.97 11.05 -0.82
N TYR A 157 -7.81 10.49 -1.69
CA TYR A 157 -8.31 11.14 -2.89
C TYR A 157 -9.71 10.59 -3.22
N VAL A 158 -10.50 11.36 -3.95
CA VAL A 158 -11.83 10.96 -4.41
C VAL A 158 -11.77 10.56 -5.89
N PHE A 159 -12.55 9.56 -6.28
CA PHE A 159 -12.75 9.26 -7.70
C PHE A 159 -13.17 10.51 -8.46
N ASP A 160 -12.54 10.77 -9.60
CA ASP A 160 -13.12 11.75 -10.51
C ASP A 160 -14.41 11.19 -11.13
N THR A 161 -15.25 12.08 -11.65
CA THR A 161 -16.55 11.72 -12.22
C THR A 161 -16.45 10.61 -13.28
N PRO A 162 -15.53 10.66 -14.26
CA PRO A 162 -15.39 9.59 -15.24
C PRO A 162 -15.03 8.24 -14.61
N SER A 163 -14.11 8.22 -13.65
CA SER A 163 -13.69 6.97 -12.99
C SER A 163 -14.79 6.39 -12.13
N ARG A 164 -15.57 7.24 -11.45
CA ARG A 164 -16.74 6.82 -10.67
C ARG A 164 -17.79 6.18 -11.59
N HIS A 165 -18.18 6.87 -12.67
CA HIS A 165 -19.15 6.32 -13.63
C HIS A 165 -18.67 5.01 -14.25
N ALA A 166 -17.37 4.90 -14.57
CA ALA A 166 -16.80 3.67 -15.11
C ALA A 166 -16.82 2.51 -14.10
N ALA A 167 -16.71 2.79 -12.81
CA ALA A 167 -16.86 1.78 -11.75
C ALA A 167 -18.33 1.38 -11.57
N GLU A 168 -19.24 2.35 -11.52
CA GLU A 168 -20.68 2.12 -11.40
C GLU A 168 -21.24 1.32 -12.60
N ALA A 169 -20.80 1.62 -13.82
CA ALA A 169 -21.18 0.88 -15.02
C ALA A 169 -20.75 -0.60 -14.99
N LYS A 170 -19.77 -0.96 -14.15
CA LYS A 170 -19.33 -2.34 -13.90
C LYS A 170 -20.00 -2.96 -12.67
N GLY A 171 -21.00 -2.28 -12.09
CA GLY A 171 -21.71 -2.70 -10.89
C GLY A 171 -21.00 -2.37 -9.57
N GLY A 172 -19.95 -1.55 -9.59
CA GLY A 172 -19.25 -1.14 -8.37
C GLY A 172 -20.06 -0.14 -7.55
N THR A 173 -20.04 -0.29 -6.23
CA THR A 173 -20.59 0.69 -5.28
C THR A 173 -19.54 1.12 -4.27
N SER A 174 -19.66 2.36 -3.77
CA SER A 174 -18.81 2.87 -2.70
C SER A 174 -18.95 2.06 -1.41
N GLU A 175 -20.15 1.56 -1.12
CA GLU A 175 -20.47 0.80 0.08
C GLU A 175 -19.80 -0.57 0.06
N ALA A 176 -19.83 -1.26 -1.09
CA ALA A 176 -19.11 -2.51 -1.24
C ALA A 176 -17.59 -2.29 -1.25
N LEU A 177 -17.13 -1.17 -1.80
CA LEU A 177 -15.72 -0.83 -1.86
C LEU A 177 -15.17 -0.48 -0.47
N ASN A 178 -15.79 0.47 0.25
CA ASN A 178 -15.25 1.14 1.43
C ASN A 178 -16.08 0.96 2.70
N GLY A 179 -17.25 0.32 2.62
CA GLY A 179 -18.22 0.30 3.73
C GLY A 179 -18.90 1.65 3.99
N THR A 180 -18.75 2.63 3.10
CA THR A 180 -19.32 3.98 3.22
C THR A 180 -19.87 4.46 1.87
N ALA A 181 -20.68 5.52 1.87
CA ALA A 181 -21.16 6.15 0.63
C ALA A 181 -20.10 6.98 -0.12
N SER A 182 -18.85 7.04 0.40
CA SER A 182 -17.78 7.84 -0.19
C SER A 182 -16.96 7.04 -1.20
N TRP A 183 -16.75 7.62 -2.39
CA TRP A 183 -15.80 7.14 -3.40
C TRP A 183 -14.38 7.63 -3.12
N GLU A 184 -14.00 7.67 -1.86
CA GLU A 184 -12.69 8.09 -1.41
C GLU A 184 -11.81 6.87 -1.15
N LEU A 185 -10.53 6.96 -1.54
CA LEU A 185 -9.54 5.91 -1.35
C LEU A 185 -8.24 6.51 -0.84
N PRO A 186 -7.40 5.72 -0.15
CA PRO A 186 -6.03 6.12 0.10
C PRO A 186 -5.21 6.05 -1.20
N LYS A 187 -4.38 7.06 -1.43
CA LYS A 187 -3.18 6.96 -2.28
C LYS A 187 -2.29 5.88 -1.64
N PRO A 188 -1.81 4.88 -2.41
CA PRO A 188 -0.83 3.94 -1.88
C PRO A 188 0.34 4.71 -1.26
N SER A 189 0.80 4.27 -0.10
CA SER A 189 1.87 4.96 0.61
C SER A 189 2.66 3.96 1.44
N VAL A 190 3.94 4.22 1.65
CA VAL A 190 4.75 3.54 2.65
C VAL A 190 5.22 4.55 3.67
N ILE A 191 4.92 4.28 4.94
CA ILE A 191 5.34 5.12 6.05
C ILE A 191 6.07 4.25 7.06
N VAL A 192 7.27 4.68 7.45
CA VAL A 192 8.01 4.08 8.58
C VAL A 192 7.84 5.00 9.77
N ILE A 193 7.31 4.45 10.87
CA ILE A 193 7.16 5.15 12.14
C ILE A 193 8.09 4.56 13.20
N GLY A 194 8.61 5.39 14.08
CA GLY A 194 9.40 5.00 15.25
C GLY A 194 8.63 5.13 16.57
N PRO A 195 9.30 4.93 17.71
CA PRO A 195 8.74 5.18 19.04
C PRO A 195 8.13 6.58 19.14
N GLY A 196 6.99 6.70 19.83
CA GLY A 196 6.21 7.94 19.87
C GLY A 196 5.48 8.28 18.56
N ARG A 197 5.38 7.33 17.62
CA ARG A 197 4.73 7.48 16.31
C ARG A 197 5.38 8.54 15.40
N VAL A 198 6.66 8.84 15.65
CA VAL A 198 7.43 9.79 14.84
C VAL A 198 7.77 9.17 13.49
N VAL A 199 7.48 9.89 12.41
CA VAL A 199 7.75 9.44 11.04
C VAL A 199 9.24 9.53 10.75
N ARG A 200 9.81 8.41 10.29
CA ARG A 200 11.20 8.30 9.85
C ARG A 200 11.34 8.28 8.33
N PHE A 201 10.29 7.84 7.65
CA PHE A 201 10.19 7.81 6.19
C PHE A 201 8.73 7.90 5.80
N ALA A 202 8.45 8.66 4.75
CA ALA A 202 7.14 8.74 4.12
C ALA A 202 7.33 8.85 2.62
N ASP A 203 6.69 7.95 1.88
CA ASP A 203 6.56 8.01 0.44
C ASP A 203 5.10 7.78 0.07
N ILE A 204 4.53 8.75 -0.62
CA ILE A 204 3.12 8.77 -1.03
C ILE A 204 3.13 8.62 -2.55
N SER A 205 2.28 7.72 -3.05
CA SER A 205 2.22 7.37 -4.47
C SER A 205 0.92 7.87 -5.11
N PRO A 206 0.81 9.16 -5.50
CA PRO A 206 -0.36 9.67 -6.23
C PRO A 206 -0.63 8.92 -7.53
N ASP A 207 0.42 8.58 -8.27
CA ASP A 207 0.32 7.52 -9.28
C ASP A 207 0.42 6.16 -8.57
N TRP A 208 -0.71 5.48 -8.45
CA TRP A 208 -0.76 4.16 -7.81
C TRP A 208 -0.03 3.04 -8.57
N MET A 209 0.58 3.33 -9.72
CA MET A 209 1.48 2.47 -10.51
C MET A 209 2.96 2.87 -10.38
N ASP A 210 3.31 3.90 -9.60
CA ASP A 210 4.68 4.21 -9.20
C ASP A 210 4.76 4.18 -7.67
N ARG A 211 5.40 3.15 -7.11
CA ARG A 211 5.39 2.89 -5.67
C ARG A 211 6.80 2.64 -5.15
N THR A 212 6.93 2.84 -3.84
CA THR A 212 8.16 2.61 -3.10
C THR A 212 8.73 1.21 -3.34
N GLU A 213 9.99 1.14 -3.73
CA GLU A 213 10.71 -0.12 -3.88
C GLU A 213 11.26 -0.58 -2.53
N THR A 214 11.34 -1.88 -2.31
CA THR A 214 11.86 -2.48 -1.07
C THR A 214 13.22 -1.94 -0.64
N PRO A 215 14.22 -1.75 -1.53
CA PRO A 215 15.51 -1.19 -1.13
C PRO A 215 15.42 0.18 -0.46
N ALA A 216 14.49 1.05 -0.88
CA ALA A 216 14.30 2.36 -0.26
C ALA A 216 13.75 2.23 1.17
N ILE A 217 12.82 1.29 1.39
CA ILE A 217 12.22 1.02 2.70
C ILE A 217 13.26 0.42 3.66
N LEU A 218 14.07 -0.53 3.17
CA LEU A 218 15.15 -1.13 3.96
C LEU A 218 16.23 -0.11 4.31
N ALA A 219 16.63 0.75 3.37
CA ALA A 219 17.57 1.83 3.61
C ALA A 219 17.06 2.80 4.69
N ALA A 220 15.77 3.14 4.68
CA ALA A 220 15.16 3.97 5.73
C ALA A 220 15.14 3.34 7.13
N LEU A 221 15.42 2.04 7.22
CA LEU A 221 15.51 1.26 8.45
C LEU A 221 16.95 0.86 8.79
N ASP A 222 17.94 1.37 8.04
CA ASP A 222 19.35 0.94 8.12
C ASP A 222 19.54 -0.58 7.97
N LEU A 223 18.64 -1.22 7.22
CA LEU A 223 18.70 -2.64 6.90
C LEU A 223 19.32 -2.87 5.53
N SER A 224 20.11 -3.92 5.43
CA SER A 224 20.50 -4.47 4.13
C SER A 224 19.48 -5.51 3.69
N PRO A 225 19.29 -5.69 2.37
CA PRO A 225 18.60 -6.87 1.88
C PRO A 225 19.29 -8.15 2.38
N SER A 226 18.53 -9.21 2.62
CA SER A 226 19.08 -10.43 3.22
C SER A 226 20.27 -10.97 2.41
N ALA A 227 21.22 -11.63 3.08
CA ALA A 227 22.49 -12.09 2.50
C ALA A 227 22.38 -13.02 1.27
N LYS A 228 21.18 -13.50 0.92
CA LYS A 228 20.89 -14.26 -0.30
C LYS A 228 21.02 -13.45 -1.60
N GLU A 229 21.06 -12.12 -1.53
CA GLU A 229 21.07 -11.25 -2.71
C GLU A 229 22.47 -10.82 -3.17
N ARG A 230 23.53 -11.13 -2.42
CA ARG A 230 24.89 -10.65 -2.72
C ARG A 230 25.64 -11.41 -3.82
N HIS A 231 25.06 -12.45 -4.43
CA HIS A 231 25.82 -13.36 -5.30
C HIS A 231 25.66 -13.13 -6.82
N HIS A 232 25.02 -12.06 -7.31
CA HIS A 232 24.82 -11.87 -8.77
C HIS A 232 25.05 -10.44 -9.29
N ALA A 233 25.98 -9.71 -8.70
CA ALA A 233 26.53 -8.49 -9.32
C ALA A 233 28.06 -8.58 -9.37
N ALA A 234 28.56 -9.47 -10.23
CA ALA A 234 29.94 -9.50 -10.72
C ALA A 234 29.94 -10.06 -12.14
#